data_AF-A0A0K0E1T0-F1
#
_entry.id   AF-A0A0K0E1T0-F1
#
_cell.length_a   1.000
_cell.length_b   1.000
_cell.length_c   1.000
_cell.angle_alpha   90.00
_cell.angle_beta   90.00
_cell.angle_gamma   90.00
#
_symmetry.space_group_name_H-M   'P 1'
#
loop_
_entity.id
_entity.type
_entity.pdbx_description
1 polymer ?
#
loop_
_entity_poly.entity_id
_entity_poly.type
_entity_poly.pdbx_seq_one_letter_code
_entity_poly.pdbx_strand_id
1 'polypeptide(L)'
;MSILSRIAVNGARAVKINPSISCIRTCSGVAAKVPQFEALSNKPLPVDMKPAKEFLIEKYLTVAFMPFIPAAYFIHSPAMDMALAIGCSIHVYLGWHMVTTDYARPFLYGNALAKAGRATAIIFAISCLAGLLHFNYNDVGLTKAFEMVFAL
;
A
#
# COMPACT_ATOMS: atom_id res chain seq x y z
N MET A 1 -77.22 -25.55 -35.35
CA MET A 1 -76.76 -24.14 -35.46
C MET A 1 -75.23 -24.19 -35.48
N SER A 2 -74.43 -23.68 -36.44
CA SER A 2 -74.65 -22.77 -37.56
C SER A 2 -73.42 -22.84 -38.51
N ILE A 3 -73.65 -23.28 -39.75
CA ILE A 3 -73.25 -22.66 -41.04
C ILE A 3 -71.81 -22.75 -41.62
N LEU A 4 -70.73 -23.19 -40.96
CA LEU A 4 -69.40 -23.13 -41.62
C LEU A 4 -68.63 -24.46 -41.71
N SER A 5 -69.33 -25.57 -41.97
CA SER A 5 -68.72 -26.77 -42.57
C SER A 5 -69.06 -26.79 -44.06
N ARG A 6 -68.10 -27.20 -44.90
CA ARG A 6 -68.16 -27.36 -46.37
C ARG A 6 -67.85 -26.08 -47.16
N ILE A 7 -66.59 -25.92 -47.54
CA ILE A 7 -66.16 -25.70 -48.94
C ILE A 7 -64.70 -26.14 -49.01
N ALA A 8 -64.50 -27.31 -49.63
CA ALA A 8 -63.23 -27.81 -50.09
C ALA A 8 -62.96 -27.22 -51.49
N VAL A 9 -61.77 -26.67 -51.73
CA VAL A 9 -61.25 -26.49 -53.10
C VAL A 9 -59.76 -26.84 -53.11
N ASN A 10 -59.47 -27.84 -53.93
CA ASN A 10 -58.17 -28.36 -54.35
C ASN A 10 -57.24 -27.26 -54.90
N GLY A 11 -55.94 -27.38 -54.63
CA GLY A 11 -54.95 -26.52 -55.26
C GLY A 11 -53.51 -26.76 -54.79
N ALA A 12 -52.97 -27.94 -55.04
CA ALA A 12 -51.56 -28.23 -54.85
C ALA A 12 -50.70 -27.39 -55.81
N ARG A 13 -49.92 -26.43 -55.31
CA ARG A 13 -48.70 -25.94 -55.96
C ARG A 13 -47.60 -25.74 -54.93
N ALA A 14 -46.54 -26.53 -55.10
CA ALA A 14 -45.32 -26.50 -54.31
C ALA A 14 -44.65 -25.13 -54.39
N VAL A 15 -44.60 -24.41 -53.27
CA VAL A 15 -43.79 -23.21 -53.10
C VAL A 15 -42.36 -23.66 -52.82
N LYS A 16 -41.46 -23.46 -53.81
CA LYS A 16 -40.02 -23.60 -53.63
C LYS A 16 -39.52 -22.48 -52.71
N ILE A 17 -39.27 -22.80 -51.45
CA ILE A 17 -38.63 -21.90 -50.49
C ILE A 17 -37.13 -21.92 -50.80
N ASN A 18 -36.64 -20.86 -51.44
CA ASN A 18 -35.22 -20.64 -51.69
C ASN A 18 -34.56 -20.31 -50.33
N PRO A 19 -33.49 -20.99 -49.89
CA PRO A 19 -32.74 -20.56 -48.73
C PRO A 19 -31.87 -19.38 -49.18
N SER A 20 -32.42 -18.17 -49.15
CA SER A 20 -31.62 -16.95 -49.25
C SER A 20 -30.71 -16.91 -48.03
N ILE A 21 -29.48 -17.35 -48.27
CA ILE A 21 -28.26 -17.23 -47.49
C ILE A 21 -28.37 -16.05 -46.51
N SER A 22 -28.67 -16.37 -45.25
CA SER A 22 -28.56 -15.44 -44.14
C SER A 22 -27.08 -15.14 -43.94
N CYS A 23 -26.57 -14.11 -44.62
CA CYS A 23 -25.25 -13.57 -44.38
C CYS A 23 -25.24 -12.94 -42.97
N ILE A 24 -24.90 -13.73 -41.96
CA ILE A 24 -24.44 -13.21 -40.66
C ILE A 24 -23.12 -12.52 -40.95
N ARG A 25 -23.18 -11.22 -41.21
CA ARG A 25 -22.01 -10.36 -41.33
C ARG A 25 -21.39 -10.24 -39.93
N THR A 26 -20.37 -11.04 -39.65
CA THR A 26 -19.50 -10.82 -38.49
C THR A 26 -18.75 -9.51 -38.71
N CYS A 27 -19.30 -8.41 -38.18
CA CYS A 27 -18.54 -7.18 -37.99
C CYS A 27 -17.52 -7.43 -36.87
N SER A 28 -16.42 -8.11 -37.20
CA SER A 28 -15.30 -8.30 -36.28
C SER A 28 -14.63 -6.95 -36.04
N GLY A 29 -14.85 -6.35 -34.86
CA GLY A 29 -14.04 -5.23 -34.41
C GLY A 29 -12.57 -5.66 -34.35
N VAL A 30 -11.64 -4.75 -34.69
CA VAL A 30 -10.21 -5.02 -34.54
C VAL A 30 -9.93 -5.29 -33.07
N ALA A 31 -9.59 -6.54 -32.73
CA ALA A 31 -9.23 -6.92 -31.38
C ALA A 31 -7.93 -6.19 -31.00
N ALA A 32 -8.01 -5.28 -30.04
CA ALA A 32 -6.82 -4.68 -29.45
C ALA A 32 -5.97 -5.78 -28.80
N LYS A 33 -4.64 -5.65 -28.86
CA LYS A 33 -3.70 -6.53 -28.16
C LYS A 33 -4.04 -6.54 -26.67
N VAL A 34 -4.10 -7.73 -26.07
CA VAL A 34 -4.26 -7.86 -24.60
C VAL A 34 -3.14 -7.07 -23.93
N PRO A 35 -3.43 -6.26 -22.89
CA PRO A 35 -2.40 -5.57 -22.15
C PRO A 35 -1.43 -6.60 -21.53
N GLN A 36 -0.25 -6.72 -22.13
CA GLN A 36 0.80 -7.63 -21.68
C GLN A 36 2.06 -6.80 -21.38
N PHE A 37 2.66 -7.05 -20.22
CA PHE A 37 3.95 -6.48 -19.86
C PHE A 37 5.05 -7.06 -20.78
N GLU A 38 5.72 -6.19 -21.53
CA GLU A 38 6.81 -6.57 -22.43
C GLU A 38 8.15 -6.61 -21.66
N ALA A 39 8.40 -7.73 -20.98
CA ALA A 39 9.60 -7.92 -20.14
C ALA A 39 10.93 -7.78 -20.91
N LEU A 40 10.94 -8.09 -22.21
CA LEU A 40 12.12 -8.00 -23.10
C LEU A 40 12.11 -6.73 -23.97
N SER A 41 11.43 -5.67 -23.53
CA SER A 41 11.44 -4.39 -24.26
C SER A 41 12.82 -3.74 -24.17
N ASN A 42 13.43 -3.41 -25.32
CA ASN A 42 14.72 -2.69 -25.39
C ASN A 42 14.59 -1.18 -25.05
N LYS A 43 13.46 -0.73 -24.52
CA LYS A 43 13.25 0.67 -24.12
C LYS A 43 14.08 0.93 -22.85
N PRO A 44 14.88 2.01 -22.79
CA PRO A 44 15.64 2.32 -21.59
C PRO A 44 14.68 2.61 -20.44
N LEU A 45 14.82 1.86 -19.33
CA LEU A 45 14.11 2.14 -18.09
C LEU A 45 14.93 3.10 -17.24
N PRO A 46 14.31 4.08 -16.56
CA PRO A 46 15.02 4.91 -15.61
C PRO A 46 15.52 4.05 -14.44
N VAL A 47 16.83 4.06 -14.19
CA VAL A 47 17.42 3.41 -13.03
C VAL A 47 17.49 4.42 -11.89
N ASP A 48 16.71 4.20 -10.82
CA ASP A 48 16.76 5.02 -9.60
C ASP A 48 17.36 4.21 -8.45
N MET A 49 18.51 4.65 -7.94
CA MET A 49 19.19 4.03 -6.80
C MET A 49 18.82 4.64 -5.44
N LYS A 50 17.94 5.66 -5.39
CA LYS A 50 17.56 6.31 -4.13
C LYS A 50 16.94 5.33 -3.12
N PRO A 51 15.97 4.47 -3.48
CA PRO A 51 15.34 3.57 -2.50
C PRO A 51 16.35 2.58 -1.90
N ALA A 52 17.33 2.14 -2.70
CA ALA A 52 18.40 1.26 -2.22
C ALA A 52 19.31 1.98 -1.20
N LYS A 53 19.63 3.26 -1.44
CA LYS A 53 20.44 4.07 -0.52
C LYS A 53 19.68 4.36 0.78
N GLU A 54 18.40 4.71 0.70
CA GLU A 54 17.53 4.94 1.85
C GLU A 54 17.45 3.68 2.73
N PHE A 55 17.20 2.53 2.11
CA PHE A 55 17.17 1.25 2.82
C PHE A 55 18.50 0.93 3.53
N LEU A 56 19.64 1.16 2.87
CA LEU A 56 20.95 0.96 3.49
C LEU A 56 21.13 1.86 4.72
N ILE A 57 20.78 3.15 4.62
CA ILE A 57 20.88 4.11 5.73
C ILE A 57 20.01 3.65 6.91
N GLU A 58 18.78 3.20 6.67
CA GLU A 58 17.89 2.67 7.71
C GLU A 58 18.50 1.46 8.43
N LYS A 59 19.13 0.55 7.69
CA LYS A 59 19.79 -0.63 8.29
C LYS A 59 21.00 -0.21 9.13
N TYR A 60 21.84 0.68 8.64
CA TYR A 60 22.98 1.20 9.41
C TYR A 60 22.52 1.87 10.71
N LEU A 61 21.47 2.68 10.64
CA LEU A 61 20.90 3.36 11.79
C LEU A 61 20.30 2.39 12.81
N THR A 62 19.62 1.34 12.34
CA THR A 62 19.10 0.26 13.19
C THR A 62 20.22 -0.50 13.89
N VAL A 63 21.28 -0.87 13.16
CA VAL A 63 22.45 -1.57 13.73
C VAL A 63 23.20 -0.68 14.72
N ALA A 64 23.33 0.62 14.42
CA ALA A 64 23.98 1.59 15.31
C ALA A 64 23.19 1.78 16.62
N PHE A 65 21.86 1.72 16.57
CA PHE A 65 21.02 1.88 17.76
C PHE A 65 20.88 0.58 18.58
N MET A 66 21.02 -0.59 17.97
CA MET A 66 20.91 -1.91 18.64
C MET A 66 21.68 -2.00 19.98
N PRO A 67 22.97 -1.60 20.11
CA PRO A 67 23.70 -1.72 21.38
C PRO A 67 23.22 -0.78 22.48
N PHE A 68 22.47 0.29 22.17
CA PHE A 68 21.98 1.22 23.19
C PHE A 68 20.92 0.59 24.08
N ILE A 69 20.11 -0.35 23.56
CA ILE A 69 19.08 -1.04 24.35
C ILE A 69 19.69 -1.87 25.50
N PRO A 70 20.66 -2.79 25.27
CA PRO A 70 21.32 -3.47 26.38
C PRO A 70 22.22 -2.54 27.19
N ALA A 71 22.86 -1.54 26.59
CA ALA A 71 23.70 -0.59 27.34
C ALA A 71 22.89 0.23 28.36
N ALA A 72 21.64 0.57 28.03
CA ALA A 72 20.72 1.29 28.91
C ALA A 72 20.34 0.53 30.17
N TYR A 73 20.50 -0.80 30.19
CA TYR A 73 20.29 -1.61 31.40
C TYR A 73 21.39 -1.43 32.44
N PHE A 74 22.62 -1.10 32.01
CA PHE A 74 23.78 -0.97 32.91
C PHE A 74 24.17 0.49 33.18
N ILE A 75 23.88 1.39 32.24
CA ILE A 75 24.32 2.79 32.29
C ILE A 75 23.11 3.70 32.37
N HIS A 76 22.81 4.16 33.59
CA HIS A 76 21.76 5.16 33.83
C HIS A 76 22.41 6.54 33.91
N SER A 77 22.19 7.36 32.87
CA SER A 77 22.72 8.73 32.82
C SER A 77 21.84 9.59 31.92
N PRO A 78 21.81 10.93 32.12
CA PRO A 78 21.09 11.82 31.21
C PRO A 78 21.53 11.70 29.74
N ALA A 79 22.80 11.36 29.51
CA ALA A 79 23.33 11.12 28.16
C ALA A 79 22.72 9.84 27.52
N MET A 80 22.56 8.76 28.31
CA MET A 80 21.88 7.55 27.84
C MET A 80 20.41 7.85 27.53
N ASP A 81 19.72 8.59 28.40
CA ASP A 81 18.32 8.97 28.18
C ASP A 81 18.13 9.79 26.91
N MET A 82 19.05 10.71 26.62
CA MET A 82 19.06 11.48 25.38
C MET A 82 19.32 10.60 24.15
N ALA A 83 20.27 9.67 24.23
CA ALA A 83 20.54 8.73 23.14
C ALA A 83 19.33 7.83 22.85
N LEU A 84 18.66 7.34 23.90
CA LEU A 84 17.42 6.58 23.78
C LEU A 84 16.30 7.43 23.19
N ALA A 85 16.10 8.67 23.66
CA ALA A 85 15.07 9.55 23.15
C ALA A 85 15.21 9.80 21.64
N ILE A 86 16.42 10.12 21.19
CA ILE A 86 16.71 10.37 19.76
C ILE A 86 16.59 9.07 18.96
N GLY A 87 17.23 8.00 19.40
CA GLY A 87 17.25 6.72 18.68
C GLY A 87 15.87 6.07 18.57
N CYS A 88 15.09 6.05 19.65
CA CYS A 88 13.71 5.57 19.63
C CYS A 88 12.83 6.42 18.71
N SER A 89 12.93 7.74 18.77
CA SER A 89 12.13 8.63 17.91
C SER A 89 12.42 8.43 16.42
N ILE A 90 13.70 8.27 16.08
CA ILE A 90 14.13 7.93 14.72
C ILE A 90 13.62 6.55 14.31
N HIS A 91 13.75 5.53 15.15
CA HIS A 91 13.28 4.18 14.87
C HIS A 91 11.75 4.14 14.67
N VAL A 92 11.01 4.89 15.48
CA VAL A 92 9.56 5.10 15.35
C VAL A 92 9.22 5.76 14.01
N TYR A 93 9.95 6.79 13.59
CA TYR A 93 9.74 7.42 12.28
C TYR A 93 9.91 6.40 11.14
N LEU A 94 11.02 5.65 11.14
CA LEU A 94 11.33 4.66 10.11
C LEU A 94 10.27 3.54 10.06
N GLY A 95 9.94 2.96 11.22
CA GLY A 95 8.94 1.90 11.30
C GLY A 95 7.55 2.37 10.90
N TRP A 96 7.11 3.52 11.43
CA TRP A 96 5.78 4.06 11.12
C TRP A 96 5.66 4.50 9.66
N HIS A 97 6.72 5.05 9.07
CA HIS A 97 6.75 5.37 7.65
C HIS A 97 6.40 4.13 6.80
N MET A 98 7.04 2.99 7.06
CA MET A 98 6.78 1.73 6.35
C MET A 98 5.36 1.20 6.58
N VAL A 99 4.87 1.25 7.82
CA VAL A 99 3.48 0.87 8.14
C VAL A 99 2.49 1.70 7.32
N THR A 100 2.70 3.02 7.25
CA THR A 100 1.80 3.88 6.47
C THR A 100 1.90 3.64 4.97
N THR A 101 3.07 3.26 4.43
CA THR A 101 3.18 2.93 2.99
C THR A 101 2.44 1.65 2.63
N ASP A 102 2.40 0.68 3.54
CA ASP A 102 1.73 -0.61 3.32
C ASP A 102 0.21 -0.49 3.39
N TYR A 103 -0.31 0.29 4.35
CA TYR A 103 -1.74 0.37 4.62
C TYR A 103 -2.43 1.60 3.99
N ALA A 104 -1.76 2.75 3.84
CA ALA A 104 -2.34 3.96 3.23
C ALA A 104 -2.26 3.88 1.69
N ARG A 105 -2.93 2.88 1.12
CA ARG A 105 -2.92 2.59 -0.32
C ARG A 105 -3.83 3.58 -1.06
N PRO A 106 -3.33 4.27 -2.11
CA PRO A 106 -4.15 5.18 -2.92
C PRO A 106 -5.39 4.53 -3.55
N PHE A 107 -5.31 3.22 -3.85
CA PHE A 107 -6.43 2.45 -4.39
C PHE A 107 -7.62 2.33 -3.41
N LEU A 108 -7.37 2.34 -2.11
CA LEU A 108 -8.41 2.16 -1.09
C LEU A 108 -9.02 3.49 -0.63
N TYR A 109 -8.18 4.51 -0.44
CA TYR A 109 -8.59 5.78 0.20
C TYR A 109 -8.53 6.99 -0.74
N GLY A 110 -8.08 6.81 -1.98
CA GLY A 110 -7.74 7.92 -2.88
C GLY A 110 -6.40 8.57 -2.54
N ASN A 111 -5.87 9.32 -3.50
CA ASN A 111 -4.52 9.92 -3.40
C ASN A 111 -4.37 10.89 -2.22
N ALA A 112 -5.41 11.67 -1.91
CA ALA A 112 -5.36 12.68 -0.86
C ALA A 112 -5.24 12.05 0.54
N LEU A 113 -6.11 11.09 0.87
CA LEU A 113 -6.08 10.40 2.16
C LEU A 113 -4.85 9.51 2.29
N ALA A 114 -4.40 8.86 1.21
CA ALA A 114 -3.14 8.12 1.22
C ALA A 114 -1.93 9.01 1.56
N LYS A 115 -1.88 10.23 1.01
CA LYS A 115 -0.84 11.22 1.33
C LYS A 115 -0.93 11.70 2.78
N ALA A 116 -2.14 11.97 3.27
CA ALA A 116 -2.36 12.34 4.67
C ALA A 116 -1.94 11.23 5.64
N GLY A 117 -2.28 9.97 5.31
CA GLY A 117 -1.86 8.78 6.07
C GLY A 117 -0.33 8.69 6.20
N ARG A 118 0.41 8.92 5.12
CA ARG A 118 1.89 8.93 5.16
C ARG A 118 2.47 10.09 5.97
N ALA A 119 1.79 11.24 5.99
CA ALA A 119 2.22 12.40 6.78
C ALA A 119 2.15 12.16 8.30
N THR A 120 1.33 11.19 8.75
CA THR A 120 1.25 10.83 10.17
C THR A 120 2.57 10.34 10.74
N ALA A 121 3.47 9.78 9.92
CA ALA A 121 4.81 9.36 10.36
C ALA A 121 5.62 10.51 10.96
N ILE A 122 5.55 11.67 10.32
CA ILE A 122 6.28 12.86 10.76
C ILE A 122 5.65 13.39 12.05
N ILE A 123 4.32 13.48 12.11
CA ILE A 123 3.59 13.97 13.29
C ILE A 123 3.89 13.08 14.50
N PHE A 124 3.79 11.77 14.33
CA PHE A 124 4.03 10.81 15.39
C PHE A 124 5.48 10.87 15.87
N ALA A 125 6.46 10.91 14.96
CA ALA A 125 7.87 11.03 15.31
C ALA A 125 8.20 12.33 16.05
N ILE A 126 7.68 13.47 15.61
CA ILE A 126 7.89 14.77 16.29
C ILE A 126 7.25 14.75 17.68
N SER A 127 6.02 14.25 17.80
CA SER A 127 5.32 14.16 19.09
C SER A 127 6.05 13.23 20.07
N CYS A 128 6.57 12.10 19.57
CA CYS A 128 7.38 11.15 20.34
C CYS A 128 8.66 11.83 20.83
N LEU A 129 9.41 12.48 19.93
CA LEU A 129 10.65 13.17 20.31
C LEU A 129 10.39 14.30 21.31
N ALA A 130 9.38 15.13 21.08
CA ALA A 130 9.02 16.21 21.99
C ALA A 130 8.63 15.69 23.38
N GLY A 131 7.83 14.62 23.45
CA GLY A 131 7.43 13.98 24.70
C GLY A 131 8.62 13.39 25.46
N LEU A 132 9.49 12.65 24.77
CA LEU A 132 10.68 12.04 25.38
C LEU A 132 11.68 13.08 25.85
N LEU A 133 11.91 14.15 25.08
CA LEU A 133 12.76 15.26 25.52
C LEU A 133 12.16 15.99 26.72
N HIS A 134 10.86 16.27 26.70
CA HIS A 134 10.19 16.91 27.83
C HIS A 134 10.31 16.06 29.11
N PHE A 135 10.14 14.74 29.00
CA PHE A 135 10.30 13.80 30.13
C PHE A 135 11.75 13.75 30.65
N ASN A 136 12.74 13.76 29.75
CA ASN A 136 14.15 13.76 30.15
C ASN A 136 14.61 15.05 30.85
N TYR A 137 14.02 16.21 30.49
CA TYR A 137 14.44 17.51 31.05
C TYR A 137 13.61 17.96 32.26
N ASN A 138 12.32 17.60 32.31
CA ASN A 138 11.40 18.09 33.35
C ASN A 138 10.96 17.01 34.34
N ASP A 139 11.39 15.77 34.14
CA ASP A 139 11.08 14.62 35.01
C ASP A 139 12.36 13.81 35.27
N VAL A 140 12.21 12.64 35.89
CA VAL A 140 13.29 11.74 36.31
C VAL A 140 14.19 11.21 35.18
N GLY A 141 13.73 11.22 33.93
CA GLY A 141 14.41 10.60 32.79
C GLY A 141 14.07 9.12 32.57
N LEU A 142 14.31 8.63 31.34
CA LEU A 142 13.87 7.30 30.89
C LEU A 142 14.44 6.15 31.72
N THR A 143 15.77 6.06 31.84
CA THR A 143 16.43 4.98 32.58
C THR A 143 16.01 4.96 34.05
N LYS A 144 15.90 6.13 34.68
CA LYS A 144 15.45 6.23 36.08
C LYS A 144 13.97 5.87 36.24
N ALA A 145 13.12 6.24 35.28
CA ALA A 145 11.71 5.86 35.29
C ALA A 145 11.55 4.33 35.28
N PHE A 146 12.29 3.63 34.43
CA PHE A 146 12.28 2.16 34.41
C PHE A 146 12.81 1.58 35.72
N GLU A 147 13.89 2.12 36.29
CA GLU A 147 14.41 1.68 37.59
C GLU A 147 13.35 1.79 38.69
N MET A 148 12.58 2.88 38.73
CA MET A 148 11.50 3.06 39.72
C MET A 148 10.34 2.09 39.48
N VAL A 149 9.94 1.86 38.23
CA VAL A 149 8.85 0.92 37.91
C VAL A 149 9.23 -0.52 38.24
N PHE A 150 10.50 -0.90 38.04
CA PHE A 150 10.99 -2.24 38.40
C PHE A 150 11.31 -2.41 39.89
N ALA A 151 11.30 -1.33 40.68
CA ALA A 151 11.45 -1.38 42.14
C ALA A 151 10.11 -1.50 42.89
N LEU A 152 8.98 -1.46 42.18
CA LEU A 152 7.62 -1.71 42.71
C LEU A 152 7.42 -3.18 43.06
#